data_AF-A0A8S2XIT1-F1
#
_entry.id   AF-A0A8S2XIT1-F1
#
_cell.length_a   1.000
_cell.length_b   1.000
_cell.length_c   1.000
_cell.angle_alpha   90.00
_cell.angle_beta   90.00
_cell.angle_gamma   90.00
#
_symmetry.space_group_name_H-M   'P 1'
#
loop_
_entity.id
_entity.type
_entity.pdbx_description
1 polymer ?
#
loop_
_entity_poly.entity_id
_entity_poly.type
_entity_poly.pdbx_seq_one_letter_code
_entity_poly.pdbx_strand_id
1 'polypeptide(L)' 'QTSLYCSLSNQARPGQYHGNCKQAKSSPLAFNKQLAEECWKFSEKIISEKTKYF' A
#
# COMPACT_ATOMS: atom_id res chain seq x y z
N GLN A 1 -9.18 -11.59 11.97
CA GLN A 1 -9.35 -10.57 10.92
C GLN A 1 -8.13 -9.65 10.91
N THR A 2 -7.19 -9.84 9.96
CA THR A 2 -5.90 -9.12 9.93
C THR A 2 -6.05 -7.61 9.79
N SER A 3 -7.09 -7.13 9.09
CA SER A 3 -7.37 -5.69 8.97
C SER A 3 -7.60 -5.03 10.33
N LEU A 4 -8.42 -5.62 11.20
CA LEU A 4 -8.62 -5.13 12.57
C LEU A 4 -7.34 -5.16 13.39
N TYR A 5 -6.53 -6.22 13.23
CA TYR A 5 -5.21 -6.29 13.88
C TYR A 5 -4.32 -5.12 13.44
N CYS A 6 -4.23 -4.81 12.14
CA CYS A 6 -3.42 -3.69 11.65
C CYS A 6 -3.93 -2.33 12.12
N SER A 7 -5.25 -2.17 12.28
CA SER A 7 -5.84 -0.89 12.69
C SER A 7 -5.77 -0.63 14.20
N LEU A 8 -5.78 -1.69 15.03
CA LEU A 8 -5.99 -1.55 16.48
C LEU A 8 -4.81 -2.05 17.33
N SER A 9 -3.93 -2.90 16.79
CA SER A 9 -2.83 -3.47 17.56
C SER A 9 -1.63 -2.52 17.61
N ASN A 10 -1.12 -2.27 18.80
CA ASN A 10 0.15 -1.56 19.01
C ASN A 10 1.37 -2.32 18.45
N GLN A 11 1.21 -3.60 18.08
CA GLN A 11 2.26 -4.42 17.50
C GLN A 11 2.38 -4.23 15.98
N ALA A 12 1.32 -3.80 15.30
CA ALA A 12 1.37 -3.51 13.87
C ALA A 12 2.08 -2.17 13.66
N ARG A 13 3.14 -2.14 12.84
CA ARG A 13 3.89 -0.90 12.53
C ARG A 13 3.63 -0.44 11.11
N PRO A 14 3.64 0.89 10.85
CA PRO A 14 3.61 1.44 9.49
C PRO A 14 4.75 0.88 8.62
N GLY A 15 4.48 0.71 7.33
CA GLY A 15 5.45 0.20 6.35
C GLY A 15 5.67 -1.31 6.39
N GLN A 16 5.01 -2.05 7.28
CA GLN A 16 5.09 -3.51 7.34
C GLN A 16 3.90 -4.18 6.67
N TYR A 17 4.18 -5.28 5.97
CA TYR A 17 3.15 -6.18 5.46
C TYR A 17 2.74 -7.17 6.56
N HIS A 18 1.44 -7.43 6.65
CA HIS A 18 0.87 -8.31 7.67
C HIS A 18 -0.09 -9.33 7.06
N GLY A 19 -0.05 -10.55 7.58
CA GLY A 19 -0.92 -11.67 7.21
C GLY A 19 -1.16 -12.57 8.42
N ASN A 20 -2.37 -13.10 8.57
CA ASN A 20 -2.77 -13.90 9.75
C ASN A 20 -2.42 -13.24 11.09
N CYS A 21 -2.68 -11.93 11.21
CA CYS A 21 -2.38 -11.12 12.40
C CYS A 21 -0.89 -11.10 12.82
N LYS A 22 0.05 -11.31 11.89
CA LYS A 22 1.50 -11.27 12.14
C LYS A 22 2.22 -10.60 10.98
N GLN A 23 3.45 -10.13 11.21
CA GLN A 23 4.29 -9.62 10.13
C GLN A 23 4.52 -10.72 9.10
N ALA A 24 4.30 -10.40 7.83
CA ALA A 24 4.42 -11.32 6.71
C ALA A 24 5.53 -10.86 5.76
N LYS A 25 6.15 -11.81 5.07
CA LYS A 25 7.05 -11.51 3.96
C LYS A 25 6.24 -11.10 2.74
N SER A 26 6.71 -10.07 2.04
CA SER A 26 6.17 -9.68 0.74
C SER A 26 7.20 -9.96 -0.35
N SER A 27 6.79 -9.83 -1.61
CA SER A 27 7.71 -9.97 -2.74
C SER A 27 8.77 -8.84 -2.72
N PRO A 28 9.99 -9.08 -3.22
CA PRO A 28 11.02 -8.03 -3.30
C PRO A 28 10.55 -6.81 -4.11
N LEU A 29 9.72 -7.03 -5.13
CA LEU A 29 9.13 -5.96 -5.95
C LEU A 29 8.23 -5.02 -5.14
N ALA A 30 7.57 -5.51 -4.08
CA ALA A 30 6.73 -4.68 -3.22
C ALA A 30 7.54 -3.61 -2.47
N PHE A 31 8.85 -3.79 -2.34
CA PHE A 31 9.76 -2.82 -1.69
C PHE A 31 10.53 -1.97 -2.71
N ASN A 32 10.25 -2.09 -4.01
CA ASN A 32 10.90 -1.27 -5.03
C ASN A 32 10.32 0.15 -5.00
N LYS A 33 11.09 1.08 -4.41
CA LYS A 33 10.71 2.48 -4.27
C LYS A 33 10.46 3.17 -5.62
N GLN A 34 11.30 2.90 -6.62
CA GLN A 34 11.19 3.54 -7.94
C GLN A 34 9.89 3.14 -8.62
N LEU A 35 9.57 1.84 -8.66
CA LEU A 35 8.32 1.34 -9.25
C LEU A 35 7.09 1.88 -8.50
N ALA A 36 7.15 2.00 -7.18
CA ALA A 36 6.07 2.58 -6.39
C ALA A 36 5.81 4.05 -6.77
N GLU A 37 6.87 4.84 -6.95
CA GLU A 37 6.76 6.25 -7.35
C GLU A 37 6.23 6.42 -8.78
N GLU A 38 6.70 5.59 -9.73
CA GLU A 38 6.19 5.55 -11.10
C GLU A 38 4.70 5.18 -11.13
N CYS A 39 4.30 4.18 -10.35
CA CYS A 39 2.91 3.74 -10.23
C CYS A 39 2.02 4.86 -9.64
N TRP A 40 2.51 5.58 -8.64
CA TRP A 40 1.80 6.72 -8.05
C TRP A 40 1.51 7.81 -9.08
N LYS A 41 2.56 8.29 -9.78
CA LYS A 41 2.44 9.34 -10.81
C LYS A 41 1.51 8.93 -11.95
N PHE A 42 1.60 7.67 -12.39
CA PHE A 42 0.71 7.12 -13.41
C PHE A 42 -0.75 7.12 -12.96
N SER A 43 -1.00 6.70 -11.72
CA SER A 43 -2.35 6.65 -11.14
C SER A 43 -2.95 8.05 -11.00
N GLU A 44 -2.19 9.03 -10.52
CA GLU A 44 -2.61 10.44 -10.44
C GLU A 44 -2.99 10.99 -11.82
N LYS A 45 -2.17 10.72 -12.84
CA LYS A 45 -2.46 11.13 -14.22
C LYS A 45 -3.79 10.56 -14.71
N ILE A 46 -4.02 9.26 -14.54
CA ILE A 46 -5.28 8.62 -14.97
C ILE A 46 -6.47 9.24 -14.26
N ILE A 47 -6.40 9.39 -12.94
CA ILE A 47 -7.50 9.94 -12.16
C ILE A 47 -7.78 11.37 -12.64
N SER A 48 -6.76 12.22 -12.75
CA SER A 48 -6.92 13.60 -13.21
C SER A 48 -7.54 13.69 -14.61
N GLU A 49 -7.18 12.80 -15.54
CA GLU A 49 -7.77 12.78 -16.88
C GLU A 49 -9.25 12.37 -16.86
N LYS A 50 -9.61 11.43 -15.98
CA LYS A 50 -10.98 10.90 -15.87
C LYS A 50 -11.91 11.79 -15.05
N THR A 51 -11.38 12.52 -14.08
CA THR A 51 -12.17 13.42 -13.22
C THR A 51 -12.16 14.86 -13.67
N LYS A 52 -11.46 15.21 -14.76
CA LYS A 52 -11.34 16.59 -15.27
C LYS A 52 -12.67 17.31 -15.53
N TYR A 53 -13.73 16.54 -15.76
CA TYR A 53 -15.07 17.05 -16.13
C TYR A 53 -16.15 16.76 -15.08
N PHE A 54 -15.75 16.28 -13.90
CA PHE A 54 -16.60 16.18 -12.70
C PHE A 54 -16.21 17.29 -11.72
#